data_AF-A0A846RN84-F1
#
_entry.id   AF-A0A846RN84-F1
#
_cell.length_a   1.000
_cell.length_b   1.000
_cell.length_c   1.000
_cell.angle_alpha   90.00
_cell.angle_beta   90.00
_cell.angle_gamma   90.00
#
_symmetry.space_group_name_H-M   'P 1'
#
loop_
_entity.id
_entity.type
_entity.pdbx_description
1 polymer ?
#
loop_
_entity_poly.entity_id
_entity_poly.type
_entity_poly.pdbx_seq_one_letter_code
_entity_poly.pdbx_strand_id
1 'polypeptide(L)'
;MSESDELALLEGRGIGPSIEAAAAVLGTTVQGWRLLRIHHRPGAGVTGIFAVQTIHAGAVLDGFLCVTTAELPGNPPRSARVAGPRGEELIAWSHPHDPLLPGMPWASDARSVGPALFGIDAANITTVSYRPLRRAVLRAEGAGSSMFLKVLRRGRAAALRDRHELLYGVGVPVPRTFDSPGKDVLVTQAANGVPLAERLMADGARDLDPLALVELLERFPPAALELPARQSWAERVRDYAKGAAAVLPAEAERITALASRVEQVVRSAPTGPLVPTHGDFYEGNLLVADGHVTGLLDVDALGPGHLVDDLACFLAHLAVLPCLDDRYVHVPAAVARFAEDFETRVDRAALNARAAGVALTLVAGAKHAAPARAGERWRQDAQRRLVVAETFLSAACN
;
A
#
# COMPACT_ATOMS: atom_id res chain seq x y z
N MET A 1 -5.59 -25.70 3.74
CA MET A 1 -6.20 -25.03 4.92
C MET A 1 -7.02 -23.85 4.43
N SER A 2 -8.10 -23.47 5.12
CA SER A 2 -8.80 -22.22 4.78
C SER A 2 -8.00 -21.00 5.26
N GLU A 3 -8.21 -19.82 4.67
CA GLU A 3 -7.54 -18.58 5.12
C GLU A 3 -7.83 -18.25 6.59
N SER A 4 -9.04 -18.56 7.06
CA SER A 4 -9.41 -18.40 8.47
C SER A 4 -8.61 -19.35 9.37
N ASP A 5 -8.32 -20.57 8.90
CA ASP A 5 -7.49 -21.53 9.64
C ASP A 5 -6.03 -21.08 9.70
N GLU A 6 -5.51 -20.45 8.64
CA GLU A 6 -4.15 -19.90 8.61
C GLU A 6 -3.99 -18.72 9.58
N LEU A 7 -4.98 -17.84 9.65
CA LEU A 7 -5.01 -16.74 10.60
C LEU A 7 -5.05 -17.26 12.04
N ALA A 8 -6.02 -18.13 12.35
CA ALA A 8 -6.18 -18.70 13.69
C ALA A 8 -4.93 -19.48 14.14
N LEU A 9 -4.26 -20.16 13.22
CA LEU A 9 -3.01 -20.85 13.46
C LEU A 9 -1.93 -19.89 13.98
N LEU A 10 -1.66 -18.81 13.24
CA LEU A 10 -0.55 -17.90 13.56
C LEU A 10 -0.86 -16.93 14.70
N GLU A 11 -2.14 -16.69 14.98
CA GLU A 11 -2.61 -15.94 16.17
C GLU A 11 -2.62 -16.81 17.44
N GLY A 12 -2.79 -18.13 17.28
CA GLY A 12 -2.91 -19.07 18.38
C GLY A 12 -1.59 -19.33 19.10
N ARG A 13 -1.67 -19.59 20.42
CA ARG A 13 -0.49 -20.01 21.22
C ARG A 13 0.10 -21.34 20.77
N GLY A 14 -0.66 -22.15 20.04
CA GLY A 14 -0.21 -23.44 19.50
C GLY A 14 0.99 -23.33 18.54
N ILE A 15 1.31 -22.14 18.01
CA ILE A 15 2.45 -21.92 17.12
C ILE A 15 3.82 -22.00 17.83
N GLY A 16 3.85 -21.99 19.16
CA GLY A 16 5.09 -21.98 19.97
C GLY A 16 6.13 -23.05 19.59
N PRO A 17 5.75 -24.34 19.54
CA PRO A 17 6.67 -25.40 19.11
C PRO A 17 7.26 -25.18 17.70
N SER A 18 6.49 -24.62 16.76
CA SER A 18 6.98 -24.31 15.42
C SER A 18 7.98 -23.14 15.44
N ILE A 19 7.78 -22.14 16.31
CA ILE A 19 8.73 -21.03 16.52
C ILE A 19 10.04 -21.56 17.13
N GLU A 20 9.96 -22.43 18.14
CA GLU A 20 11.12 -23.04 18.79
C GLU A 20 11.91 -23.93 17.81
N ALA A 21 11.20 -24.77 17.03
CA ALA A 21 11.82 -25.59 15.99
C ALA A 21 12.51 -24.73 14.92
N ALA A 22 11.87 -23.64 14.49
CA ALA A 22 12.44 -22.74 13.49
C ALA A 22 13.70 -22.06 14.01
N ALA A 23 13.67 -21.55 15.25
CA ALA A 23 14.83 -20.95 15.90
C ALA A 23 15.99 -21.95 16.02
N ALA A 24 15.71 -23.20 16.37
CA ALA A 24 16.71 -24.26 16.47
C ALA A 24 17.38 -24.55 15.11
N VAL A 25 16.60 -24.65 14.03
CA VAL A 25 17.13 -24.80 12.66
C VAL A 25 17.99 -23.59 12.27
N LEU A 26 17.64 -22.40 12.75
CA LEU A 26 18.40 -21.16 12.54
C LEU A 26 19.57 -20.99 13.52
N GLY A 27 19.85 -21.99 14.36
CA GLY A 27 21.02 -22.02 15.25
C GLY A 27 20.86 -21.23 16.55
N THR A 28 19.62 -21.05 17.03
CA THR A 28 19.30 -20.32 18.27
C THR A 28 18.28 -21.06 19.12
N THR A 29 18.18 -20.72 20.40
CA THR A 29 17.17 -21.30 21.31
C THR A 29 16.25 -20.21 21.85
N VAL A 30 14.93 -20.38 21.76
CA VAL A 30 13.96 -19.36 22.18
C VAL A 30 13.80 -19.37 23.70
N GLN A 31 13.90 -18.18 24.33
CA GLN A 31 13.52 -17.97 25.74
C GLN A 31 12.09 -17.43 25.87
N GLY A 32 11.67 -16.62 24.91
CA GLY A 32 10.34 -16.02 24.91
C GLY A 32 9.99 -15.46 23.55
N TRP A 33 8.69 -15.41 23.26
CA TRP A 33 8.20 -14.83 22.02
C TRP A 33 6.83 -14.16 22.22
N ARG A 34 6.53 -13.19 21.37
CA ARG A 34 5.20 -12.58 21.26
C ARG A 34 4.88 -12.24 19.82
N LEU A 35 3.64 -12.50 19.41
CA LEU A 35 3.14 -12.04 18.12
C LEU A 35 3.05 -10.51 18.11
N LEU A 36 3.61 -9.88 17.08
CA LEU A 36 3.55 -8.43 16.87
C LEU A 36 2.48 -8.05 15.87
N ARG A 37 2.45 -8.78 14.75
CA ARG A 37 1.62 -8.43 13.60
C ARG A 37 1.38 -9.64 12.72
N ILE A 38 0.17 -9.72 12.18
CA ILE A 38 -0.22 -10.66 11.14
C ILE A 38 -0.40 -9.89 9.83
N HIS A 39 0.10 -10.48 8.75
CA HIS A 39 -0.10 -10.01 7.39
C HIS A 39 -0.84 -11.08 6.59
N HIS A 40 -2.08 -10.79 6.22
CA HIS A 40 -2.89 -11.66 5.37
C HIS A 40 -2.75 -11.24 3.91
N ARG A 41 -2.53 -12.21 3.02
CA ARG A 41 -2.57 -12.01 1.57
C ARG A 41 -3.60 -13.00 0.98
N PRO A 42 -4.78 -12.51 0.58
CA PRO A 42 -5.81 -13.36 0.01
C PRO A 42 -5.26 -14.23 -1.14
N GLY A 43 -5.47 -15.54 -1.04
CA GLY A 43 -4.99 -16.55 -2.00
C GLY A 43 -3.47 -16.78 -2.02
N ALA A 44 -2.68 -16.18 -1.12
CA ALA A 44 -1.22 -16.30 -1.10
C ALA A 44 -0.63 -16.60 0.29
N GLY A 45 -1.48 -16.86 1.29
CA GLY A 45 -1.10 -17.22 2.65
C GLY A 45 -0.93 -16.06 3.63
N VAL A 46 -0.71 -16.43 4.88
CA VAL A 46 -0.56 -15.52 6.03
C VAL A 46 0.89 -15.53 6.51
N THR A 47 1.39 -14.38 6.96
CA THR A 47 2.69 -14.26 7.63
C THR A 47 2.53 -13.59 9.00
N GLY A 48 2.99 -14.24 10.06
CA GLY A 48 3.13 -13.66 11.39
C GLY A 48 4.54 -13.15 11.64
N ILE A 49 4.65 -11.99 12.27
CA ILE A 49 5.91 -11.41 12.74
C ILE A 49 5.92 -11.53 14.26
N PHE A 50 6.89 -12.26 14.79
CA PHE A 50 7.06 -12.53 16.21
C PHE A 50 8.31 -11.81 16.71
N ALA A 51 8.19 -11.02 17.79
CA ALA A 51 9.36 -10.65 18.57
C ALA A 51 9.81 -11.89 19.33
N VAL A 52 11.09 -12.21 19.24
CA VAL A 52 11.70 -13.37 19.89
C VAL A 52 12.90 -12.92 20.71
N GLN A 53 13.07 -13.52 21.87
CA GLN A 53 14.31 -13.48 22.63
C GLN A 53 14.95 -14.85 22.47
N THR A 54 16.16 -14.90 21.93
CA THR A 54 16.87 -16.14 21.66
C THR A 54 18.24 -16.16 22.32
N ILE A 55 18.77 -17.36 22.55
CA ILE A 55 20.14 -17.59 23.01
C ILE A 55 20.96 -18.07 21.82
N HIS A 56 22.10 -17.42 21.59
CA HIS A 56 23.11 -17.87 20.64
C HIS A 56 24.49 -17.75 21.29
N ALA A 57 25.23 -18.86 21.35
CA ALA A 57 26.56 -18.92 21.98
C ALA A 57 26.62 -18.31 23.41
N GLY A 58 25.55 -18.51 24.19
CA GLY A 58 25.45 -18.00 25.57
C GLY A 58 24.99 -16.54 25.70
N ALA A 59 24.86 -15.79 24.59
CA ALA A 59 24.33 -14.44 24.58
C ALA A 59 22.82 -14.43 24.31
N VAL A 60 22.07 -13.60 25.04
CA VAL A 60 20.66 -13.34 24.77
C VAL A 60 20.55 -12.25 23.70
N LEU A 61 19.75 -12.52 22.67
CA LEU A 61 19.53 -11.65 21.53
C LEU A 61 18.03 -11.39 21.37
N ASP A 62 17.66 -10.12 21.24
CA ASP A 62 16.33 -9.73 20.79
C ASP A 62 16.29 -9.69 19.26
N GLY A 63 15.21 -10.18 18.68
CA GLY A 63 15.05 -10.17 17.22
C GLY A 63 13.62 -10.39 16.78
N PHE A 64 13.44 -10.56 15.48
CA PHE A 64 12.15 -10.88 14.89
C PHE A 64 12.24 -12.14 14.05
N LEU A 65 11.32 -13.07 14.31
CA LEU A 65 11.08 -14.25 13.50
C LEU A 65 9.79 -14.05 12.71
N CYS A 66 9.86 -14.24 11.40
CA CYS A 66 8.67 -14.29 10.55
C CYS A 66 8.32 -15.74 10.30
N VAL A 67 7.03 -16.12 10.40
CA VAL A 67 6.52 -17.46 10.09
C VAL A 67 5.38 -17.33 9.11
N THR A 68 5.38 -18.12 8.04
CA THR A 68 4.36 -18.02 6.99
C THR A 68 3.79 -19.37 6.60
N THR A 69 2.51 -19.36 6.22
CA THR A 69 1.82 -20.45 5.51
C THR A 69 1.97 -20.35 3.99
N ALA A 70 2.60 -19.27 3.49
CA ALA A 70 2.78 -19.07 2.07
C ALA A 70 3.75 -20.09 1.48
N GLU A 71 3.38 -20.65 0.34
CA GLU A 71 4.27 -21.49 -0.45
C GLU A 71 5.42 -20.65 -1.02
N LEU A 72 6.65 -21.08 -0.78
CA LEU A 72 7.85 -20.48 -1.35
C LEU A 72 8.60 -21.53 -2.18
N PRO A 73 9.17 -21.13 -3.34
CA PRO A 73 9.91 -22.05 -4.18
C PRO A 73 11.24 -22.44 -3.53
N GLY A 74 11.56 -23.73 -3.56
CA GLY A 74 12.84 -24.27 -3.09
C GLY A 74 13.09 -24.08 -1.59
N ASN A 75 14.36 -24.11 -1.15
CA ASN A 75 14.74 -23.81 0.23
C ASN A 75 15.39 -22.43 0.28
N PRO A 76 14.66 -21.37 0.66
CA PRO A 76 15.26 -20.05 0.74
C PRO A 76 16.43 -20.06 1.73
N PRO A 77 17.55 -19.39 1.41
CA PRO A 77 18.66 -19.28 2.35
C PRO A 77 18.22 -18.58 3.63
N ARG A 78 18.78 -18.97 4.77
CA ARG A 78 18.47 -18.40 6.10
C ARG A 78 16.98 -18.49 6.47
N SER A 79 16.31 -19.54 5.99
CA SER A 79 14.97 -19.91 6.39
C SER A 79 14.94 -21.34 6.95
N ALA A 80 13.91 -21.66 7.71
CA ALA A 80 13.63 -22.96 8.28
C ALA A 80 12.27 -23.45 7.78
N ARG A 81 12.20 -24.71 7.34
CA ARG A 81 10.95 -25.41 7.11
C ARG A 81 10.61 -26.20 8.37
N VAL A 82 9.42 -25.98 8.92
CA VAL A 82 8.97 -26.59 10.17
C VAL A 82 7.54 -27.07 10.05
N ALA A 83 7.18 -28.08 10.85
CA ALA A 83 5.80 -28.51 10.95
C ALA A 83 5.00 -27.55 11.85
N GLY A 84 3.80 -27.23 11.40
CA GLY A 84 2.76 -26.59 12.19
C GLY A 84 2.09 -27.57 13.16
N PRO A 85 1.22 -27.07 14.05
CA PRO A 85 0.55 -27.86 15.08
C PRO A 85 -0.34 -28.98 14.54
N ARG A 86 -0.79 -28.89 13.29
CA ARG A 86 -1.58 -29.92 12.59
C ARG A 86 -0.76 -30.65 11.52
N GLY A 87 0.56 -30.49 11.52
CA GLY A 87 1.47 -31.08 10.54
C GLY A 87 1.54 -30.35 9.21
N GLU A 88 0.91 -29.17 9.09
CA GLU A 88 1.06 -28.31 7.91
C GLU A 88 2.50 -27.80 7.78
N GLU A 89 2.99 -27.62 6.56
CA GLU A 89 4.32 -27.06 6.37
C GLU A 89 4.33 -25.54 6.57
N LEU A 90 5.25 -25.05 7.38
CA LEU A 90 5.48 -23.62 7.61
C LEU A 90 6.91 -23.26 7.23
N ILE A 91 7.08 -22.03 6.75
CA ILE A 91 8.42 -21.47 6.49
C ILE A 91 8.66 -20.31 7.44
N ALA A 92 9.81 -20.32 8.10
CA ALA A 92 10.23 -19.27 9.01
C ALA A 92 11.58 -18.66 8.60
N TRP A 93 11.79 -17.37 8.88
CA TRP A 93 13.08 -16.71 8.67
C TRP A 93 13.32 -15.65 9.73
N SER A 94 14.59 -15.39 10.04
CA SER A 94 14.96 -14.26 10.90
C SER A 94 15.02 -12.97 10.08
N HIS A 95 14.35 -11.92 10.54
CA HIS A 95 14.54 -10.58 9.98
C HIS A 95 16.00 -10.12 10.19
N PRO A 96 16.67 -9.49 9.21
CA PRO A 96 16.14 -8.94 7.95
C PRO A 96 16.23 -9.88 6.73
N HIS A 97 16.38 -11.19 6.90
CA HIS A 97 16.60 -12.14 5.80
C HIS A 97 15.30 -12.64 5.13
N ASP A 98 14.43 -11.70 4.73
CA ASP A 98 13.21 -12.06 4.00
C ASP A 98 13.54 -12.74 2.66
N PRO A 99 13.01 -13.95 2.42
CA PRO A 99 13.44 -14.78 1.32
C PRO A 99 13.07 -14.22 -0.07
N LEU A 100 12.07 -13.33 -0.14
CA LEU A 100 11.68 -12.69 -1.40
C LEU A 100 12.17 -11.24 -1.50
N LEU A 101 12.87 -10.71 -0.50
CA LEU A 101 13.40 -9.34 -0.48
C LEU A 101 14.94 -9.36 -0.32
N PRO A 102 15.69 -9.67 -1.40
CA PRO A 102 17.13 -9.91 -1.32
C PRO A 102 17.95 -8.69 -0.88
N GLY A 103 17.41 -7.48 -1.04
CA GLY A 103 18.04 -6.24 -0.59
C GLY A 103 17.83 -5.89 0.88
N MET A 104 16.96 -6.62 1.58
CA MET A 104 16.56 -6.29 2.94
C MET A 104 17.74 -6.32 3.94
N PRO A 105 18.69 -7.27 3.87
CA PRO A 105 19.87 -7.24 4.74
C PRO A 105 20.73 -5.99 4.55
N TRP A 106 20.98 -5.56 3.32
CA TRP A 106 21.74 -4.33 3.04
C TRP A 106 20.98 -3.10 3.52
N ALA A 107 19.70 -3.00 3.16
CA ALA A 107 18.88 -1.83 3.47
C ALA A 107 18.60 -1.65 4.97
N SER A 108 18.79 -2.71 5.78
CA SER A 108 18.61 -2.68 7.24
C SER A 108 19.93 -2.52 8.00
N ASP A 109 21.08 -2.49 7.33
CA ASP A 109 22.39 -2.36 7.98
C ASP A 109 22.92 -0.92 7.88
N ALA A 110 22.91 -0.24 9.03
CA ALA A 110 23.37 1.14 9.18
C ALA A 110 24.78 1.37 8.62
N ARG A 111 25.70 0.40 8.83
CA ARG A 111 27.10 0.48 8.40
C ARG A 111 27.32 0.17 6.92
N SER A 112 26.35 -0.47 6.27
CA SER A 112 26.36 -0.63 4.81
C SER A 112 25.76 0.58 4.11
N VAL A 113 24.67 1.14 4.67
CA VAL A 113 23.94 2.27 4.07
C VAL A 113 24.66 3.60 4.27
N GLY A 114 25.25 3.83 5.45
CA GLY A 114 25.96 5.07 5.78
C GLY A 114 27.02 5.46 4.75
N PRO A 115 28.01 4.60 4.47
CA PRO A 115 29.06 4.93 3.51
C PRO A 115 28.53 5.05 2.08
N ALA A 116 27.60 4.16 1.70
CA ALA A 116 27.08 4.08 0.34
C ALA A 116 26.25 5.30 -0.08
N LEU A 117 25.46 5.86 0.83
CA LEU A 117 24.50 6.92 0.51
C LEU A 117 24.87 8.30 1.08
N PHE A 118 25.65 8.35 2.15
CA PHE A 118 25.91 9.58 2.88
C PHE A 118 27.40 9.87 3.14
N GLY A 119 28.30 8.94 2.81
CA GLY A 119 29.75 9.09 3.06
C GLY A 119 30.12 9.14 4.55
N ILE A 120 29.31 8.51 5.41
CA ILE A 120 29.53 8.43 6.87
C ILE A 120 29.62 6.97 7.33
N ASP A 121 30.15 6.71 8.52
CA ASP A 121 30.34 5.32 9.01
C ASP A 121 29.04 4.53 9.19
N ALA A 122 27.97 5.20 9.63
CA ALA A 122 26.68 4.57 9.86
C ALA A 122 25.52 5.56 9.70
N ALA A 123 24.46 5.15 8.98
CA ALA A 123 23.20 5.89 8.89
C ALA A 123 22.25 5.55 10.05
N ASN A 124 21.33 6.45 10.37
CA ASN A 124 20.15 6.11 11.18
C ASN A 124 19.11 5.43 10.26
N ILE A 125 18.66 4.23 10.60
CA ILE A 125 17.70 3.48 9.79
C ILE A 125 16.42 3.23 10.60
N THR A 126 15.28 3.63 10.04
CA THR A 126 13.96 3.36 10.61
C THR A 126 13.08 2.65 9.60
N THR A 127 12.43 1.55 10.00
CA THR A 127 11.45 0.87 9.15
C THR A 127 10.17 1.70 9.08
N VAL A 128 9.83 2.18 7.88
CA VAL A 128 8.58 2.91 7.60
C VAL A 128 7.44 1.93 7.39
N SER A 129 7.69 0.89 6.57
CA SER A 129 6.73 -0.19 6.38
C SER A 129 7.44 -1.48 6.03
N TYR A 130 6.89 -2.60 6.49
CA TYR A 130 7.33 -3.93 6.10
C TYR A 130 6.10 -4.78 5.84
N ARG A 131 6.00 -5.29 4.61
CA ARG A 131 4.99 -6.27 4.19
C ARG A 131 5.76 -7.53 3.79
N PRO A 132 5.86 -8.52 4.70
CA PRO A 132 6.62 -9.74 4.49
C PRO A 132 6.38 -10.33 3.11
N LEU A 133 7.47 -10.80 2.51
CA LEU A 133 7.53 -11.43 1.20
C LEU A 133 7.07 -10.53 0.05
N ARG A 134 6.78 -9.24 0.25
CA ARG A 134 6.25 -8.33 -0.78
C ARG A 134 7.13 -7.12 -1.01
N ARG A 135 7.35 -6.33 0.04
CA ARG A 135 8.18 -5.11 0.00
C ARG A 135 8.47 -4.61 1.41
N ALA A 136 9.53 -3.82 1.53
CA ALA A 136 9.78 -2.98 2.69
C ALA A 136 10.12 -1.56 2.25
N VAL A 137 9.85 -0.58 3.10
CA VAL A 137 10.31 0.79 2.95
C VAL A 137 11.02 1.16 4.25
N LEU A 138 12.29 1.56 4.14
CA LEU A 138 13.07 2.07 5.26
C LEU A 138 13.43 3.53 4.97
N ARG A 139 13.49 4.34 6.02
CA ARG A 139 14.04 5.69 5.99
C ARG A 139 15.46 5.59 6.51
N ALA A 140 16.41 6.08 5.71
CA ALA A 140 17.81 6.19 6.09
C ALA A 140 18.17 7.67 6.21
N GLU A 141 18.86 8.05 7.28
CA GLU A 141 19.25 9.43 7.55
C GLU A 141 20.74 9.51 7.83
N GLY A 142 21.38 10.52 7.25
CA GLY A 142 22.82 10.73 7.37
C GLY A 142 23.23 12.08 6.79
N ALA A 143 24.26 12.70 7.38
CA ALA A 143 24.83 13.97 6.91
C ALA A 143 23.79 15.09 6.67
N GLY A 144 22.75 15.17 7.51
CA GLY A 144 21.69 16.17 7.41
C GLY A 144 20.67 15.92 6.28
N SER A 145 20.68 14.75 5.65
CA SER A 145 19.77 14.37 4.58
C SER A 145 19.01 13.08 4.89
N SER A 146 17.89 12.86 4.21
CA SER A 146 17.05 11.67 4.36
C SER A 146 16.80 11.02 2.99
N MET A 147 16.94 9.70 2.94
CA MET A 147 16.62 8.86 1.78
C MET A 147 15.63 7.77 2.18
N PHE A 148 14.85 7.29 1.20
CA PHE A 148 13.96 6.16 1.35
C PHE A 148 14.49 4.97 0.55
N LEU A 149 14.51 3.80 1.19
CA LEU A 149 14.97 2.53 0.65
C LEU A 149 13.75 1.62 0.45
N LYS A 150 13.22 1.56 -0.77
CA LYS A 150 12.11 0.65 -1.13
C LYS A 150 12.70 -0.68 -1.59
N VAL A 151 12.72 -1.65 -0.68
CA VAL A 151 13.19 -3.01 -0.91
C VAL A 151 12.09 -3.82 -1.58
N LEU A 152 12.41 -4.41 -2.72
CA LEU A 152 11.44 -5.06 -3.59
C LEU A 152 11.82 -6.52 -3.87
N ARG A 153 10.89 -7.24 -4.48
CA ARG A 153 11.17 -8.56 -5.03
C ARG A 153 12.16 -8.47 -6.19
N ARG A 154 12.82 -9.60 -6.46
CA ARG A 154 13.80 -9.72 -7.54
C ARG A 154 13.27 -9.18 -8.88
N GLY A 155 14.09 -8.36 -9.53
CA GLY A 155 13.82 -7.76 -10.85
C GLY A 155 12.83 -6.60 -10.85
N ARG A 156 12.40 -6.09 -9.68
CA ARG A 156 11.35 -5.06 -9.60
C ARG A 156 11.89 -3.65 -9.39
N ALA A 157 13.09 -3.49 -8.82
CA ALA A 157 13.61 -2.15 -8.52
C ALA A 157 14.02 -1.38 -9.78
N ALA A 158 14.63 -2.05 -10.76
CA ALA A 158 14.99 -1.44 -12.04
C ALA A 158 13.75 -0.89 -12.76
N ALA A 159 12.73 -1.73 -12.95
CA ALA A 159 11.48 -1.30 -13.59
C ALA A 159 10.77 -0.15 -12.85
N LEU A 160 10.92 -0.04 -11.52
CA LEU A 160 10.37 1.09 -10.76
C LEU A 160 11.24 2.35 -10.87
N ARG A 161 12.56 2.20 -10.94
CA ARG A 161 13.49 3.29 -11.24
C ARG A 161 13.18 3.89 -12.60
N ASP A 162 13.00 3.06 -13.62
CA ASP A 162 12.68 3.51 -15.00
C ASP A 162 11.41 4.39 -15.01
N ARG A 163 10.39 4.03 -14.20
CA ARG A 163 9.16 4.84 -14.05
C ARG A 163 9.43 6.19 -13.39
N HIS A 164 10.27 6.24 -12.36
CA HIS A 164 10.66 7.52 -11.74
C HIS A 164 11.46 8.38 -12.71
N GLU A 165 12.45 7.81 -13.39
CA GLU A 165 13.28 8.54 -14.34
C GLU A 165 12.47 9.07 -15.53
N LEU A 166 11.51 8.29 -16.01
CA LEU A 166 10.58 8.70 -17.07
C LEU A 166 9.77 9.95 -16.68
N LEU A 167 9.21 9.97 -15.46
CA LEU A 167 8.44 11.11 -14.95
C LEU A 167 9.33 12.31 -14.61
N TYR A 168 10.47 12.06 -13.97
CA TYR A 168 11.44 13.07 -13.60
C TYR A 168 11.98 13.81 -14.83
N GLY A 169 12.23 13.08 -15.93
CA GLY A 169 12.74 13.63 -17.18
C GLY A 169 11.84 14.67 -17.86
N VAL A 170 10.54 14.69 -17.52
CA VAL A 170 9.57 15.69 -18.01
C VAL A 170 9.14 16.70 -16.92
N GLY A 171 9.85 16.75 -15.79
CA GLY A 171 9.63 17.74 -14.74
C GLY A 171 8.43 17.44 -13.82
N VAL A 172 7.91 16.22 -13.82
CA VAL A 172 6.95 15.78 -12.79
C VAL A 172 7.70 15.66 -11.45
N PRO A 173 7.16 16.18 -10.33
CA PRO A 173 7.85 16.24 -9.03
C PRO A 173 7.91 14.87 -8.32
N VAL A 174 8.41 13.84 -8.99
CA VAL A 174 8.72 12.55 -8.35
C VAL A 174 10.04 12.61 -7.58
N PRO A 175 10.20 11.82 -6.51
CA PRO A 175 11.48 11.71 -5.81
C PRO A 175 12.64 11.35 -6.74
N ARG A 176 13.75 12.09 -6.66
CA ARG A 176 14.97 11.76 -7.39
C ARG A 176 15.51 10.39 -6.94
N THR A 177 15.86 9.55 -7.90
CA THR A 177 16.45 8.23 -7.68
C THR A 177 17.98 8.31 -7.58
N PHE A 178 18.56 7.36 -6.84
CA PHE A 178 20.01 7.20 -6.68
C PHE A 178 20.40 5.75 -6.89
N ASP A 179 21.65 5.51 -7.30
CA ASP A 179 22.19 4.17 -7.41
C ASP A 179 22.23 3.47 -6.05
N SER A 180 21.96 2.17 -6.10
CA SER A 180 21.87 1.33 -4.93
C SER A 180 22.82 0.15 -5.07
N PRO A 181 23.77 -0.04 -4.15
CA PRO A 181 24.54 -1.29 -4.09
C PRO A 181 23.69 -2.45 -3.54
N GLY A 182 22.52 -2.17 -2.97
CA GLY A 182 21.56 -3.18 -2.51
C GLY A 182 20.80 -3.82 -3.67
N LYS A 183 20.72 -5.16 -3.67
CA LYS A 183 19.96 -5.92 -4.68
C LYS A 183 18.47 -5.59 -4.60
N ASP A 184 17.88 -5.15 -5.70
CA ASP A 184 16.45 -4.82 -5.79
C ASP A 184 15.99 -3.81 -4.73
N VAL A 185 16.81 -2.79 -4.49
CA VAL A 185 16.44 -1.65 -3.66
C VAL A 185 16.40 -0.39 -4.51
N LEU A 186 15.23 0.25 -4.55
CA LEU A 186 15.12 1.62 -5.07
C LEU A 186 15.49 2.59 -3.95
N VAL A 187 16.44 3.47 -4.23
CA VAL A 187 16.84 4.55 -3.33
C VAL A 187 16.30 5.85 -3.89
N THR A 188 15.54 6.59 -3.08
CA THR A 188 15.05 7.92 -3.44
C THR A 188 15.38 8.94 -2.38
N GLN A 189 15.56 10.19 -2.78
CA GLN A 189 15.55 11.31 -1.84
C GLN A 189 14.16 11.45 -1.18
N ALA A 190 14.12 11.98 0.04
CA ALA A 190 12.87 12.49 0.62
C ALA A 190 12.28 13.63 -0.23
N ALA A 191 11.05 13.47 -0.71
CA ALA A 191 10.34 14.54 -1.40
C ALA A 191 9.99 15.68 -0.43
N ASN A 192 9.97 16.90 -0.95
CA ASN A 192 9.65 18.10 -0.18
C ASN A 192 8.13 18.29 -0.06
N GLY A 193 7.72 19.00 0.98
CA GLY A 193 6.32 19.36 1.22
C GLY A 193 5.66 18.55 2.34
N VAL A 194 4.38 18.83 2.56
CA VAL A 194 3.55 18.21 3.59
C VAL A 194 2.55 17.27 2.90
N PRO A 195 2.22 16.10 3.47
CA PRO A 195 1.18 15.23 2.91
C PRO A 195 -0.13 15.98 2.67
N LEU A 196 -0.74 15.79 1.50
CA LEU A 196 -1.99 16.47 1.14
C LEU A 196 -3.11 16.16 2.15
N ALA A 197 -3.14 14.95 2.69
CA ALA A 197 -4.05 14.56 3.78
C ALA A 197 -4.01 15.54 4.97
N GLU A 198 -2.82 16.02 5.37
CA GLU A 198 -2.72 16.96 6.49
C GLU A 198 -3.32 18.32 6.15
N ARG A 199 -3.16 18.80 4.91
CA ARG A 199 -3.79 20.05 4.43
C ARG A 199 -5.30 19.91 4.30
N LEU A 200 -5.77 18.76 3.82
CA LEU A 200 -7.20 18.45 3.76
C LEU A 200 -7.84 18.43 5.16
N MET A 201 -7.14 17.90 6.16
CA MET A 201 -7.57 17.96 7.55
C MET A 201 -7.59 19.39 8.09
N ALA A 202 -6.54 20.17 7.81
CA ALA A 202 -6.35 21.51 8.38
C ALA A 202 -7.33 22.55 7.82
N ASP A 203 -7.55 22.58 6.50
CA ASP A 203 -8.33 23.64 5.85
C ASP A 203 -9.06 23.19 4.56
N GLY A 204 -9.13 21.88 4.29
CA GLY A 204 -9.70 21.36 3.05
C GLY A 204 -8.80 21.57 1.83
N ALA A 205 -7.50 21.78 2.05
CA ALA A 205 -6.50 22.13 1.05
C ALA A 205 -6.95 23.32 0.18
N ARG A 206 -7.45 24.37 0.85
CA ARG A 206 -8.11 25.51 0.18
C ARG A 206 -7.23 26.24 -0.84
N ASP A 207 -5.92 26.24 -0.62
CA ASP A 207 -4.94 26.93 -1.46
C ASP A 207 -4.47 26.06 -2.65
N LEU A 208 -4.88 24.78 -2.71
CA LEU A 208 -4.58 23.89 -3.84
C LEU A 208 -5.71 23.98 -4.86
N ASP A 209 -5.39 24.47 -6.06
CA ASP A 209 -6.28 24.43 -7.22
C ASP A 209 -6.50 22.96 -7.68
N PRO A 210 -7.74 22.45 -7.74
CA PRO A 210 -8.03 21.12 -8.25
C PRO A 210 -7.52 20.90 -9.67
N LEU A 211 -7.59 21.91 -10.56
CA LEU A 211 -7.14 21.79 -11.94
C LEU A 211 -5.62 21.60 -12.04
N ALA A 212 -4.85 22.06 -11.06
CA ALA A 212 -3.41 21.79 -10.99
C ALA A 212 -3.10 20.29 -10.88
N LEU A 213 -4.01 19.47 -10.32
CA LEU A 213 -3.86 18.01 -10.31
C LEU A 213 -4.09 17.39 -11.70
N VAL A 214 -5.02 17.95 -12.46
CA VAL A 214 -5.25 17.53 -13.85
C VAL A 214 -4.03 17.89 -14.70
N GLU A 215 -3.55 19.13 -14.60
CA GLU A 215 -2.36 19.58 -15.31
C GLU A 215 -1.12 18.75 -14.96
N LEU A 216 -0.98 18.31 -13.71
CA LEU A 216 0.08 17.40 -13.29
C LEU A 216 0.02 16.06 -14.03
N LEU A 217 -1.17 15.45 -14.12
CA LEU A 217 -1.37 14.18 -14.83
C LEU A 217 -1.13 14.32 -16.33
N GLU A 218 -1.53 15.46 -16.93
CA GLU A 218 -1.34 15.73 -18.35
C GLU A 218 0.13 15.93 -18.76
N ARG A 219 1.03 16.15 -17.80
CA ARG A 219 2.48 16.20 -18.05
C ARG A 219 3.11 14.81 -18.19
N PHE A 220 2.38 13.73 -17.90
CA PHE A 220 2.95 12.39 -17.98
C PHE A 220 3.32 12.06 -19.44
N PRO A 221 4.51 11.49 -19.68
CA PRO A 221 5.02 11.35 -21.04
C PRO A 221 4.30 10.21 -21.77
N PRO A 222 4.06 10.33 -23.10
CA PRO A 222 3.44 9.28 -23.91
C PRO A 222 4.13 7.91 -23.81
N ALA A 223 5.45 7.87 -23.56
CA ALA A 223 6.19 6.62 -23.37
C ALA A 223 5.69 5.78 -22.19
N ALA A 224 4.93 6.35 -21.24
CA ALA A 224 4.27 5.57 -20.19
C ALA A 224 3.15 4.66 -20.74
N LEU A 225 2.62 4.91 -21.95
CA LEU A 225 1.67 4.04 -22.63
C LEU A 225 2.26 2.68 -23.00
N GLU A 226 3.58 2.59 -23.17
CA GLU A 226 4.31 1.35 -23.49
C GLU A 226 4.53 0.46 -22.26
N LEU A 227 4.19 0.96 -21.06
CA LEU A 227 4.28 0.18 -19.84
C LEU A 227 3.13 -0.85 -19.76
N PRO A 228 3.28 -1.92 -18.97
CA PRO A 228 2.23 -2.92 -18.82
C PRO A 228 0.90 -2.31 -18.37
N ALA A 229 -0.14 -2.51 -19.17
CA ALA A 229 -1.50 -2.10 -18.83
C ALA A 229 -2.01 -2.80 -17.58
N ARG A 230 -2.84 -2.09 -16.81
CA ARG A 230 -3.52 -2.61 -15.62
C ARG A 230 -4.98 -2.22 -15.70
N GLN A 231 -5.86 -3.16 -15.34
CA GLN A 231 -7.27 -2.83 -15.17
C GLN A 231 -7.44 -1.84 -14.02
N SER A 232 -8.30 -0.86 -14.24
CA SER A 232 -8.72 0.10 -13.23
C SER A 232 -9.45 -0.59 -12.08
N TRP A 233 -9.53 0.10 -10.94
CA TRP A 233 -10.29 -0.37 -9.77
C TRP A 233 -11.77 -0.59 -10.11
N ALA A 234 -12.35 0.33 -10.89
CA ALA A 234 -13.75 0.31 -11.29
C ALA A 234 -14.07 -0.85 -12.25
N GLU A 235 -13.18 -1.20 -13.19
CA GLU A 235 -13.36 -2.37 -14.06
C GLU A 235 -13.36 -3.69 -13.28
N ARG A 236 -12.67 -3.73 -12.14
CA ARG A 236 -12.59 -4.89 -11.25
C ARG A 236 -13.57 -4.82 -10.08
N VAL A 237 -14.57 -3.94 -10.14
CA VAL A 237 -15.51 -3.67 -9.03
C VAL A 237 -16.17 -4.94 -8.49
N ARG A 238 -16.50 -5.92 -9.34
CA ARG A 238 -17.11 -7.20 -8.91
C ARG A 238 -16.18 -8.05 -8.04
N ASP A 239 -14.88 -8.03 -8.31
CA ASP A 239 -13.92 -8.76 -7.48
C ASP A 239 -13.75 -8.11 -6.12
N TYR A 240 -13.73 -6.78 -6.09
CA TYR A 240 -13.65 -6.02 -4.84
C TYR A 240 -14.95 -6.11 -4.01
N ALA A 241 -16.10 -6.22 -4.67
CA ALA A 241 -17.39 -6.46 -4.02
C ALA A 241 -17.39 -7.77 -3.21
N LYS A 242 -16.74 -8.84 -3.69
CA LYS A 242 -16.58 -10.09 -2.93
C LYS A 242 -15.84 -9.85 -1.61
N GLY A 243 -14.76 -9.06 -1.65
CA GLY A 243 -14.00 -8.68 -0.46
C GLY A 243 -14.80 -7.81 0.51
N ALA A 244 -15.56 -6.84 -0.01
CA ALA A 244 -16.45 -6.01 0.79
C ALA A 244 -17.56 -6.84 1.46
N ALA A 245 -18.20 -7.75 0.71
CA ALA A 245 -19.25 -8.64 1.23
C ALA A 245 -18.72 -9.63 2.27
N ALA A 246 -17.48 -10.11 2.13
CA ALA A 246 -16.85 -10.95 3.16
C ALA A 246 -16.62 -10.18 4.49
N VAL A 247 -16.44 -8.86 4.42
CA VAL A 247 -16.23 -7.98 5.58
C VAL A 247 -17.55 -7.48 6.18
N LEU A 248 -18.59 -7.30 5.35
CA LEU A 248 -19.96 -6.93 5.75
C LEU A 248 -20.99 -7.95 5.21
N PRO A 249 -21.09 -9.17 5.78
CA PRO A 249 -21.97 -10.21 5.25
C PRO A 249 -23.46 -9.83 5.22
N ALA A 250 -23.91 -9.05 6.20
CA ALA A 250 -25.28 -8.56 6.27
C ALA A 250 -25.64 -7.58 5.12
N GLU A 251 -24.63 -6.98 4.48
CA GLU A 251 -24.78 -6.04 3.37
C GLU A 251 -24.44 -6.68 2.02
N ALA A 252 -24.23 -8.01 1.95
CA ALA A 252 -23.69 -8.68 0.77
C ALA A 252 -24.56 -8.49 -0.49
N GLU A 253 -25.89 -8.59 -0.36
CA GLU A 253 -26.82 -8.36 -1.47
C GLU A 253 -26.76 -6.91 -1.96
N ARG A 254 -26.75 -5.96 -1.01
CA ARG A 254 -26.65 -4.53 -1.29
C ARG A 254 -25.33 -4.17 -1.99
N ILE A 255 -24.21 -4.72 -1.52
CA ILE A 255 -22.88 -4.57 -2.13
C ILE A 255 -22.85 -5.15 -3.56
N THR A 256 -23.45 -6.32 -3.76
CA THR A 256 -23.49 -6.98 -5.08
C THR A 256 -24.36 -6.22 -6.07
N ALA A 257 -25.49 -5.68 -5.63
CA ALA A 257 -26.36 -4.83 -6.42
C ALA A 257 -25.65 -3.52 -6.80
N LEU A 258 -24.98 -2.87 -5.82
CA LEU A 258 -24.18 -1.66 -6.04
C LEU A 258 -23.08 -1.91 -7.09
N ALA A 259 -22.28 -2.97 -6.93
CA ALA A 259 -21.22 -3.32 -7.87
C ALA A 259 -21.74 -3.58 -9.29
N SER A 260 -22.91 -4.23 -9.40
CA SER A 260 -23.54 -4.50 -10.70
C SER A 260 -23.99 -3.21 -11.40
N ARG A 261 -24.55 -2.25 -10.64
CA ARG A 261 -24.95 -0.95 -11.18
C ARG A 261 -23.74 -0.09 -11.55
N VAL A 262 -22.71 -0.05 -10.71
CA VAL A 262 -21.44 0.64 -11.02
C VAL A 262 -20.87 0.11 -12.33
N GLU A 263 -20.75 -1.21 -12.47
CA GLU A 263 -20.26 -1.84 -13.69
C GLU A 263 -21.09 -1.46 -14.92
N GLN A 264 -22.42 -1.44 -14.81
CA GLN A 264 -23.31 -1.03 -15.90
C GLN A 264 -23.04 0.42 -16.34
N VAL A 265 -22.97 1.36 -15.39
CA VAL A 265 -22.74 2.78 -15.71
C VAL A 265 -21.33 2.99 -16.28
N VAL A 266 -20.31 2.35 -15.70
CA VAL A 266 -18.91 2.43 -16.18
C VAL A 266 -18.79 1.95 -17.63
N ARG A 267 -19.53 0.91 -18.03
CA ARG A 267 -19.53 0.44 -19.42
C ARG A 267 -20.24 1.39 -20.40
N SER A 268 -21.25 2.12 -19.94
CA SER A 268 -22.03 3.01 -20.82
C SER A 268 -21.50 4.43 -20.89
N ALA A 269 -20.83 4.91 -19.83
CA ALA A 269 -20.39 6.30 -19.72
C ALA A 269 -19.12 6.57 -20.56
N PRO A 270 -18.99 7.75 -21.17
CA PRO A 270 -17.79 8.14 -21.92
C PRO A 270 -16.53 8.09 -21.05
N THR A 271 -15.62 7.17 -21.36
CA THR A 271 -14.38 6.98 -20.58
C THR A 271 -13.27 7.96 -20.99
N GLY A 272 -13.34 8.52 -22.19
CA GLY A 272 -12.28 9.38 -22.75
C GLY A 272 -11.14 8.58 -23.41
N PRO A 273 -10.10 9.28 -23.90
CA PRO A 273 -8.98 8.65 -24.60
C PRO A 273 -8.11 7.82 -23.67
N LEU A 274 -7.34 6.90 -24.25
CA LEU A 274 -6.25 6.21 -23.56
C LEU A 274 -5.07 7.18 -23.39
N VAL A 275 -4.63 7.38 -22.15
CA VAL A 275 -3.55 8.31 -21.77
C VAL A 275 -2.64 7.67 -20.72
N PRO A 276 -1.42 8.18 -20.53
CA PRO A 276 -0.64 7.90 -19.33
C PRO A 276 -1.42 8.23 -18.05
N THR A 277 -1.42 7.31 -17.09
CA THR A 277 -2.06 7.51 -15.77
C THR A 277 -1.12 7.09 -14.66
N HIS A 278 -1.33 7.65 -13.47
CA HIS A 278 -0.66 7.22 -12.25
C HIS A 278 -1.12 5.80 -11.86
N GLY A 279 -2.42 5.52 -11.98
CA GLY A 279 -3.04 4.24 -11.68
C GLY A 279 -3.34 3.99 -10.19
N ASP A 280 -3.03 4.97 -9.33
CA ASP A 280 -3.30 4.97 -7.88
C ASP A 280 -3.25 6.42 -7.34
N PHE A 281 -3.89 7.35 -8.05
CA PHE A 281 -3.77 8.78 -7.78
C PHE A 281 -4.72 9.20 -6.63
N TYR A 282 -4.18 9.38 -5.43
CA TYR A 282 -4.93 9.85 -4.27
C TYR A 282 -4.08 10.69 -3.31
N GLU A 283 -4.69 11.31 -2.30
CA GLU A 283 -4.05 12.28 -1.41
C GLU A 283 -2.84 11.74 -0.64
N GLY A 284 -2.79 10.42 -0.38
CA GLY A 284 -1.66 9.79 0.29
C GLY A 284 -0.40 9.69 -0.57
N ASN A 285 -0.53 9.88 -1.88
CA ASN A 285 0.58 9.88 -2.83
C ASN A 285 1.03 11.29 -3.23
N LEU A 286 0.50 12.33 -2.56
CA LEU A 286 0.78 13.73 -2.89
C LEU A 286 1.38 14.46 -1.69
N LEU A 287 2.49 15.15 -1.93
CA LEU A 287 3.02 16.19 -1.04
C LEU A 287 2.80 17.55 -1.67
N VAL A 288 2.43 18.52 -0.84
CA VAL A 288 2.16 19.89 -1.25
C VAL A 288 2.92 20.91 -0.41
N ALA A 289 3.31 22.01 -1.04
CA ALA A 289 3.81 23.21 -0.38
C ALA A 289 3.32 24.44 -1.16
N ASP A 290 2.92 25.49 -0.43
CA ASP A 290 2.52 26.77 -1.02
C ASP A 290 1.46 26.66 -2.14
N GLY A 291 0.48 25.77 -1.97
CA GLY A 291 -0.59 25.55 -2.96
C GLY A 291 -0.19 24.71 -4.18
N HIS A 292 1.03 24.19 -4.23
CA HIS A 292 1.54 23.41 -5.35
C HIS A 292 1.89 21.97 -4.94
N VAL A 293 1.77 21.03 -5.88
CA VAL A 293 2.28 19.67 -5.70
C VAL A 293 3.80 19.69 -5.80
N THR A 294 4.47 19.31 -4.71
CA THR A 294 5.94 19.25 -4.61
C THR A 294 6.48 17.83 -4.53
N GLY A 295 5.58 16.84 -4.40
CA GLY A 295 5.94 15.43 -4.40
C GLY A 295 4.82 14.56 -4.95
N LEU A 296 5.14 13.71 -5.93
CA LEU A 296 4.29 12.62 -6.42
C LEU A 296 4.94 11.28 -6.07
N LEU A 297 4.26 10.47 -5.27
CA LEU A 297 4.78 9.22 -4.68
C LEU A 297 4.08 7.99 -5.27
N ASP A 298 4.66 6.81 -5.02
CA ASP A 298 4.11 5.48 -5.38
C ASP A 298 3.69 5.28 -6.85
N VAL A 299 4.59 5.66 -7.77
CA VAL A 299 4.41 5.49 -9.23
C VAL A 299 4.56 4.03 -9.71
N ASP A 300 4.38 3.04 -8.84
CA ASP A 300 4.43 1.60 -9.16
C ASP A 300 3.40 1.22 -10.23
N ALA A 301 2.26 1.92 -10.21
CA ALA A 301 1.10 1.67 -11.04
C ALA A 301 1.15 2.39 -12.39
N LEU A 302 2.11 3.31 -12.62
CA LEU A 302 2.26 4.10 -13.84
C LEU A 302 2.16 3.22 -15.08
N GLY A 303 1.28 3.63 -16.01
CA GLY A 303 1.03 2.93 -17.26
C GLY A 303 -0.13 3.53 -18.06
N PRO A 304 -0.61 2.82 -19.10
CA PRO A 304 -1.77 3.25 -19.89
C PRO A 304 -3.07 3.09 -19.09
N GLY A 305 -3.94 4.09 -19.18
CA GLY A 305 -5.27 4.11 -18.58
C GLY A 305 -6.11 5.31 -19.07
N HIS A 306 -7.03 5.78 -18.24
CA HIS A 306 -7.87 6.94 -18.56
C HIS A 306 -7.80 8.00 -17.47
N LEU A 307 -7.77 9.29 -17.83
CA LEU A 307 -7.71 10.40 -16.88
C LEU A 307 -8.82 10.30 -15.82
N VAL A 308 -10.03 9.92 -16.23
CA VAL A 308 -11.19 9.75 -15.34
C VAL A 308 -10.93 8.72 -14.24
N ASP A 309 -10.07 7.72 -14.44
CA ASP A 309 -9.73 6.73 -13.42
C ASP A 309 -8.89 7.31 -12.29
N ASP A 310 -7.91 8.15 -12.61
CA ASP A 310 -7.08 8.82 -11.59
C ASP A 310 -7.89 9.87 -10.82
N LEU A 311 -8.73 10.65 -11.51
CA LEU A 311 -9.60 11.64 -10.86
C LEU A 311 -10.67 10.97 -9.97
N ALA A 312 -11.24 9.86 -10.43
CA ALA A 312 -12.17 9.06 -9.65
C ALA A 312 -11.49 8.41 -8.43
N CYS A 313 -10.26 7.92 -8.60
CA CYS A 313 -9.46 7.37 -7.50
C CYS A 313 -9.25 8.43 -6.41
N PHE A 314 -8.86 9.64 -6.81
CA PHE A 314 -8.66 10.76 -5.91
C PHE A 314 -9.94 11.13 -5.15
N LEU A 315 -11.06 11.33 -5.86
CA LEU A 315 -12.33 11.70 -5.22
C LEU A 315 -12.84 10.64 -4.24
N ALA A 316 -12.72 9.37 -4.60
CA ALA A 316 -13.16 8.28 -3.73
C ALA A 316 -12.34 8.20 -2.44
N HIS A 317 -11.02 8.32 -2.54
CA HIS A 317 -10.14 8.34 -1.36
C HIS A 317 -10.38 9.57 -0.49
N LEU A 318 -10.50 10.75 -1.11
CA LEU A 318 -10.84 11.99 -0.42
C LEU A 318 -12.16 11.84 0.36
N ALA A 319 -13.22 11.34 -0.27
CA ALA A 319 -14.53 11.20 0.35
C ALA A 319 -14.59 10.20 1.51
N VAL A 320 -13.64 9.24 1.61
CA VAL A 320 -13.60 8.31 2.75
C VAL A 320 -12.76 8.81 3.92
N LEU A 321 -12.01 9.92 3.80
CA LEU A 321 -11.19 10.45 4.90
C LEU A 321 -11.98 10.69 6.20
N PRO A 322 -13.21 11.24 6.19
CA PRO A 322 -14.02 11.38 7.41
C PRO A 322 -14.40 10.05 8.06
N CYS A 323 -14.34 8.93 7.32
CA CYS A 323 -14.52 7.59 7.89
C CYS A 323 -13.29 7.12 8.66
N LEU A 324 -12.11 7.69 8.40
CA LEU A 324 -10.85 7.35 9.06
C LEU A 324 -10.67 8.14 10.35
N ASP A 325 -10.98 9.43 10.29
CA ASP A 325 -10.80 10.37 11.41
C ASP A 325 -11.84 11.50 11.29
N ASP A 326 -12.59 11.73 12.36
CA ASP A 326 -13.68 12.71 12.35
C ASP A 326 -13.16 14.17 12.29
N ARG A 327 -11.83 14.39 12.43
CA ARG A 327 -11.18 15.71 12.26
C ARG A 327 -11.16 16.22 10.82
N TYR A 328 -11.47 15.38 9.84
CA TYR A 328 -11.58 15.77 8.42
C TYR A 328 -12.88 16.56 8.13
N VAL A 329 -13.17 17.58 8.94
CA VAL A 329 -14.43 18.35 8.89
C VAL A 329 -14.57 19.19 7.61
N HIS A 330 -13.45 19.55 6.97
CA HIS A 330 -13.42 20.34 5.74
C HIS A 330 -13.54 19.50 4.46
N VAL A 331 -13.39 18.18 4.57
CA VAL A 331 -13.33 17.29 3.41
C VAL A 331 -14.63 17.25 2.60
N PRO A 332 -15.85 17.26 3.17
CA PRO A 332 -17.07 17.29 2.36
C PRO A 332 -17.14 18.47 1.39
N ALA A 333 -16.71 19.67 1.83
CA ALA A 333 -16.63 20.85 0.97
C ALA A 333 -15.51 20.71 -0.07
N ALA A 334 -14.37 20.11 0.31
CA ALA A 334 -13.30 19.81 -0.65
C ALA A 334 -13.78 18.83 -1.74
N VAL A 335 -14.45 17.72 -1.39
CA VAL A 335 -14.99 16.77 -2.38
C VAL A 335 -15.86 17.47 -3.42
N ALA A 336 -16.77 18.35 -2.98
CA ALA A 336 -17.63 19.11 -3.90
C ALA A 336 -16.80 20.00 -4.85
N ARG A 337 -15.83 20.75 -4.30
CA ARG A 337 -14.94 21.64 -5.08
C ARG A 337 -14.10 20.88 -6.10
N PHE A 338 -13.44 19.78 -5.69
CA PHE A 338 -12.64 18.96 -6.60
C PHE A 338 -13.52 18.27 -7.67
N ALA A 339 -14.71 17.81 -7.29
CA ALA A 339 -15.62 17.18 -8.24
C ALA A 339 -16.11 18.18 -9.31
N GLU A 340 -16.51 19.39 -8.90
CA GLU A 340 -16.94 20.45 -9.83
C GLU A 340 -15.88 20.74 -10.89
N ASP A 341 -14.62 20.94 -10.48
CA ASP A 341 -13.53 21.22 -11.40
C ASP A 341 -13.16 20.01 -12.27
N PHE A 342 -13.16 18.79 -11.71
CA PHE A 342 -12.87 17.58 -12.48
C PHE A 342 -13.94 17.28 -13.54
N GLU A 343 -15.22 17.55 -13.25
CA GLU A 343 -16.33 17.41 -14.20
C GLU A 343 -16.23 18.36 -15.40
N THR A 344 -15.39 19.40 -15.34
CA THR A 344 -15.07 20.22 -16.52
C THR A 344 -14.12 19.53 -17.51
N ARG A 345 -13.42 18.48 -17.07
CA ARG A 345 -12.36 17.80 -17.82
C ARG A 345 -12.76 16.39 -18.27
N VAL A 346 -13.67 15.74 -17.55
CA VAL A 346 -14.13 14.38 -17.83
C VAL A 346 -15.64 14.28 -17.69
N ASP A 347 -16.24 13.24 -18.29
CA ASP A 347 -17.68 13.00 -18.18
C ASP A 347 -18.10 12.77 -16.73
N ARG A 348 -19.13 13.50 -16.28
CA ARG A 348 -19.66 13.46 -14.93
C ARG A 348 -20.13 12.07 -14.52
N ALA A 349 -20.86 11.37 -15.39
CA ALA A 349 -21.37 10.03 -15.07
C ALA A 349 -20.22 9.02 -14.95
N ALA A 350 -19.23 9.10 -15.85
CA ALA A 350 -18.02 8.27 -15.78
C ALA A 350 -17.21 8.52 -14.50
N LEU A 351 -16.98 9.79 -14.14
CA LEU A 351 -16.24 10.17 -12.94
C LEU A 351 -16.90 9.63 -11.67
N ASN A 352 -18.19 9.92 -11.49
CA ASN A 352 -18.93 9.52 -10.31
C ASN A 352 -19.09 7.98 -10.23
N ALA A 353 -19.36 7.29 -11.35
CA ALA A 353 -19.48 5.82 -11.33
C ALA A 353 -18.14 5.14 -11.01
N ARG A 354 -17.03 5.64 -11.55
CA ARG A 354 -15.69 5.11 -11.23
C ARG A 354 -15.30 5.41 -9.79
N ALA A 355 -15.65 6.59 -9.26
CA ALA A 355 -15.42 6.94 -7.86
C ALA A 355 -16.22 6.03 -6.91
N ALA A 356 -17.47 5.70 -7.27
CA ALA A 356 -18.27 4.70 -6.56
C ALA A 356 -17.57 3.32 -6.55
N GLY A 357 -17.04 2.89 -7.70
CA GLY A 357 -16.28 1.65 -7.83
C GLY A 357 -15.05 1.62 -6.93
N VAL A 358 -14.25 2.70 -6.91
CA VAL A 358 -13.08 2.84 -6.04
C VAL A 358 -13.50 2.83 -4.56
N ALA A 359 -14.50 3.63 -4.18
CA ALA A 359 -14.98 3.70 -2.80
C ALA A 359 -15.46 2.33 -2.27
N LEU A 360 -16.08 1.52 -3.13
CA LEU A 360 -16.46 0.15 -2.78
C LEU A 360 -15.25 -0.73 -2.45
N THR A 361 -14.12 -0.57 -3.16
CA THR A 361 -12.88 -1.30 -2.86
C THR A 361 -12.33 -0.96 -1.47
N LEU A 362 -12.60 0.25 -0.98
CA LEU A 362 -12.11 0.74 0.30
C LEU A 362 -12.92 0.21 1.49
N VAL A 363 -14.11 -0.37 1.27
CA VAL A 363 -14.94 -0.97 2.33
C VAL A 363 -14.18 -2.06 3.10
N ALA A 364 -13.56 -2.99 2.37
CA ALA A 364 -12.78 -4.06 2.98
C ALA A 364 -11.56 -3.53 3.76
N GLY A 365 -11.03 -2.37 3.37
CA GLY A 365 -9.89 -1.71 4.02
C GLY A 365 -10.15 -1.28 5.46
N ALA A 366 -11.41 -1.05 5.86
CA ALA A 366 -11.77 -0.62 7.22
C ALA A 366 -11.33 -1.63 8.29
N LYS A 367 -11.54 -2.93 8.03
CA LYS A 367 -11.11 -4.01 8.93
C LYS A 367 -9.58 -4.11 9.03
N HIS A 368 -8.86 -3.87 7.93
CA HIS A 368 -7.41 -4.01 7.86
C HIS A 368 -6.65 -2.84 8.50
N ALA A 369 -7.25 -1.65 8.54
CA ALA A 369 -6.67 -0.46 9.16
C ALA A 369 -6.95 -0.38 10.68
N ALA A 370 -7.90 -1.16 11.18
CA ALA A 370 -8.32 -1.13 12.57
C ALA A 370 -7.26 -1.71 13.51
N PRO A 371 -6.83 -0.97 14.56
CA PRO A 371 -6.05 -1.55 15.64
C PRO A 371 -6.77 -2.78 16.24
N ALA A 372 -6.03 -3.77 16.73
CA ALA A 372 -6.62 -4.95 17.38
C ALA A 372 -7.58 -4.62 18.57
N ARG A 373 -7.50 -3.39 19.10
CA ARG A 373 -8.36 -2.86 20.19
C ARG A 373 -9.58 -2.08 19.70
N ALA A 374 -9.78 -1.90 18.39
CA ALA A 374 -10.85 -1.07 17.83
C ALA A 374 -12.26 -1.68 17.95
N GLY A 375 -12.38 -2.92 18.46
CA GLY A 375 -13.67 -3.58 18.65
C GLY A 375 -14.47 -3.65 17.33
N GLU A 376 -15.73 -3.22 17.39
CA GLU A 376 -16.64 -3.23 16.22
C GLU A 376 -16.66 -1.91 15.44
N ARG A 377 -15.88 -0.89 15.83
CA ARG A 377 -15.88 0.45 15.19
C ARG A 377 -15.54 0.37 13.71
N TRP A 378 -14.69 -0.56 13.31
CA TRP A 378 -14.34 -0.78 11.90
C TRP A 378 -15.55 -1.16 11.03
N ARG A 379 -16.61 -1.77 11.60
CA ARG A 379 -17.84 -2.08 10.85
C ARG A 379 -18.61 -0.82 10.52
N GLN A 380 -18.69 0.11 11.46
CA GLN A 380 -19.30 1.43 11.23
C GLN A 380 -18.51 2.17 10.15
N ASP A 381 -17.17 2.14 10.20
CA ASP A 381 -16.32 2.74 9.17
C ASP A 381 -16.55 2.09 7.79
N ALA A 382 -16.68 0.76 7.73
CA ALA A 382 -16.97 0.03 6.51
C ALA A 382 -18.35 0.41 5.94
N GLN A 383 -19.37 0.54 6.79
CA GLN A 383 -20.71 0.99 6.39
C GLN A 383 -20.70 2.45 5.90
N ARG A 384 -19.96 3.34 6.57
CA ARG A 384 -19.78 4.74 6.11
C ARG A 384 -19.15 4.79 4.71
N ARG A 385 -18.14 3.96 4.43
CA ARG A 385 -17.53 3.85 3.09
C ARG A 385 -18.50 3.30 2.03
N LEU A 386 -19.36 2.35 2.41
CA LEU A 386 -20.41 1.84 1.52
C LEU A 386 -21.40 2.95 1.13
N VAL A 387 -21.80 3.79 2.10
CA VAL A 387 -22.66 4.96 1.83
C VAL A 387 -21.98 5.97 0.91
N VAL A 388 -20.66 6.19 1.05
CA VAL A 388 -19.89 7.04 0.12
C VAL A 388 -19.99 6.49 -1.31
N ALA A 389 -19.79 5.18 -1.49
CA ALA A 389 -19.90 4.55 -2.81
C ALA A 389 -21.30 4.71 -3.42
N GLU A 390 -22.36 4.58 -2.62
CA GLU A 390 -23.75 4.79 -3.08
C GLU A 390 -24.04 6.24 -3.45
N THR A 391 -23.48 7.19 -2.71
CA THR A 391 -23.64 8.63 -2.97
C THR A 391 -23.06 8.98 -4.34
N PHE A 392 -21.86 8.50 -4.64
CA PHE A 392 -21.26 8.65 -5.96
C PHE A 392 -22.09 7.97 -7.06
N LEU A 393 -22.58 6.74 -6.85
CA LEU A 393 -23.40 6.08 -7.87
C LEU A 393 -24.71 6.85 -8.14
N SER A 394 -25.37 7.39 -7.10
CA SER A 394 -26.54 8.23 -7.27
C SER A 394 -26.23 9.49 -8.08
N ALA A 395 -25.08 10.14 -7.81
CA ALA A 395 -24.64 11.30 -8.57
C ALA A 395 -24.31 10.99 -10.04
N ALA A 396 -23.92 9.74 -10.36
CA ALA A 396 -23.66 9.29 -11.73
C ALA A 396 -24.94 9.01 -12.53
N CYS A 397 -26.07 8.77 -11.86
CA CYS A 397 -27.36 8.48 -12.49
C CYS A 397 -28.29 9.69 -12.62
N ASN A 398 -27.93 10.81 -11.99
CA ASN A 398 -28.62 12.10 -12.07
C ASN A 398 -27.91 12.99 -13.09
#